data_AF-A0A5C7UCJ3-F1
#
_entry.id   AF-A0A5C7UCJ3-F1
#
_cell.length_a   1.000
_cell.length_b   1.000
_cell.length_c   1.000
_cell.angle_alpha   90.00
_cell.angle_beta   90.00
_cell.angle_gamma   90.00
#
_symmetry.space_group_name_H-M   'P 1'
#
loop_
_entity.id
_entity.type
_entity.pdbx_description
1 polymer ?
#
loop_
_entity_poly.entity_id
_entity_poly.type
_entity_poly.pdbx_seq_one_letter_code
_entity_poly.pdbx_strand_id
1 'polypeptide(L)'
;MSIEIRQTVGTGINVTIRADKQKEAVEAAAFFGDLPTQCGKCGCTNLTFTVRRPETYVYYGLKCKDCLAEFQFGQYKDQSGLFPKFSEGWKTYQERMSDAAGSDDSQQRGGGQGGQSRGGQSRGGQYPPARGGGGGGGRSPARQSGSPQGDDDDIPF
;
A
#
# COMPACT_ATOMS: atom_id res chain seq x y z
N MET A 1 -13.30 -12.92 35.77
CA MET A 1 -14.53 -13.08 34.96
C MET A 1 -14.07 -13.20 33.53
N SER A 2 -14.34 -14.32 32.86
CA SER A 2 -13.97 -14.51 31.45
C SER A 2 -15.01 -13.85 30.55
N ILE A 3 -14.55 -13.25 29.46
CA ILE A 3 -15.39 -12.56 28.48
C ILE A 3 -15.31 -13.33 27.17
N GLU A 4 -16.47 -13.62 26.58
CA GLU A 4 -16.59 -14.26 25.26
C GLU A 4 -17.25 -13.28 24.29
N ILE A 5 -16.56 -12.96 23.20
CA ILE A 5 -17.10 -12.15 22.09
C ILE A 5 -17.19 -13.04 20.86
N ARG A 6 -18.36 -13.07 20.22
CA ARG A 6 -18.58 -13.79 18.96
C ARG A 6 -18.73 -12.78 17.85
N GLN A 7 -17.89 -12.90 16.83
CA GLN A 7 -17.91 -11.99 15.67
C GLN A 7 -17.80 -12.79 14.38
N THR A 8 -18.57 -12.39 13.39
CA THR A 8 -18.52 -12.97 12.05
C THR A 8 -17.70 -12.06 11.15
N VAL A 9 -16.64 -12.60 10.55
CA VAL A 9 -15.81 -11.93 9.57
C VAL A 9 -16.21 -12.40 8.17
N GLY A 10 -16.70 -11.48 7.34
CA GLY A 10 -17.25 -11.80 6.02
C GLY A 10 -18.50 -12.67 6.09
N THR A 11 -18.72 -13.54 5.09
CA THR A 11 -19.91 -14.39 5.01
C THR A 11 -19.74 -15.81 5.56
N GLY A 12 -18.60 -16.14 6.17
CA GLY A 12 -18.34 -17.56 6.52
C GLY A 12 -17.38 -17.84 7.66
N ILE A 13 -16.75 -16.83 8.27
CA ILE A 13 -15.80 -17.06 9.34
C ILE A 13 -16.38 -16.59 10.66
N ASN A 14 -16.73 -17.53 11.53
CA ASN A 14 -17.16 -17.22 12.89
C ASN A 14 -15.95 -17.29 13.84
N VAL A 15 -15.58 -16.15 14.41
CA VAL A 15 -14.50 -16.03 15.37
C VAL A 15 -15.10 -15.92 16.77
N THR A 16 -14.65 -16.77 17.67
CA THR A 16 -14.99 -16.69 19.10
C THR A 16 -13.73 -16.27 19.86
N ILE A 17 -13.78 -15.08 20.44
CA ILE A 17 -12.69 -14.46 21.18
C ILE A 17 -12.96 -14.70 22.66
N ARG A 18 -11.98 -15.28 23.36
CA ARG A 18 -12.03 -15.50 24.80
C ARG A 18 -10.86 -14.77 25.44
N ALA A 19 -11.15 -13.90 26.39
CA ALA A 19 -10.13 -13.18 27.14
C ALA A 19 -10.53 -13.01 28.60
N ASP A 20 -9.53 -12.90 29.47
CA ASP A 20 -9.72 -12.72 30.90
C ASP A 20 -9.86 -11.24 31.28
N LYS A 21 -9.38 -10.34 30.41
CA LYS A 21 -9.45 -8.89 30.60
C LYS A 21 -10.34 -8.24 29.53
N GLN A 22 -11.12 -7.26 29.97
CA GLN A 22 -11.99 -6.47 29.08
C GLN A 22 -11.21 -5.80 27.94
N LYS A 23 -10.05 -5.22 28.26
CA LYS A 23 -9.19 -4.55 27.29
C LYS A 23 -8.74 -5.50 26.17
N GLU A 24 -8.22 -6.67 26.52
CA GLU A 24 -7.73 -7.67 25.56
C GLU A 24 -8.88 -8.21 24.68
N ALA A 25 -10.07 -8.41 25.27
CA ALA A 25 -11.25 -8.84 24.53
C ALA A 25 -11.65 -7.83 23.45
N VAL A 26 -11.69 -6.53 23.81
CA VAL A 26 -12.08 -5.45 22.91
C VAL A 26 -11.03 -5.22 21.83
N GLU A 27 -9.74 -5.24 22.18
CA GLU A 27 -8.64 -5.11 21.20
C GLU A 27 -8.68 -6.23 20.15
N ALA A 28 -8.90 -7.47 20.59
CA ALA A 28 -9.05 -8.60 19.67
C ALA A 28 -10.30 -8.44 18.79
N ALA A 29 -11.44 -8.02 19.35
CA ALA A 29 -12.67 -7.81 18.59
C ALA A 29 -12.56 -6.66 17.56
N ALA A 30 -11.87 -5.57 17.93
CA ALA A 30 -11.60 -4.46 17.02
C ALA A 30 -10.78 -4.93 15.82
N PHE A 31 -9.73 -5.74 16.05
CA PHE A 31 -8.92 -6.30 14.96
C PHE A 31 -9.76 -7.08 13.94
N PHE A 32 -10.66 -7.96 14.39
CA PHE A 32 -11.52 -8.73 13.49
C PHE A 32 -12.62 -7.88 12.84
N GLY A 33 -13.05 -6.79 13.48
CA GLY A 33 -14.00 -5.83 12.92
C GLY A 33 -13.41 -5.00 11.76
N ASP A 34 -12.12 -4.68 11.82
CA ASP A 34 -11.42 -3.92 10.77
C ASP A 34 -11.05 -4.78 9.56
N LEU A 35 -11.23 -6.09 9.63
CA LEU A 35 -10.90 -6.97 8.52
C LEU A 35 -11.86 -6.77 7.34
N PRO A 36 -11.34 -6.74 6.10
CA PRO A 36 -12.18 -6.64 4.93
C PRO A 36 -13.12 -7.84 4.83
N THR A 37 -14.43 -7.57 4.69
CA THR A 37 -15.47 -8.59 4.54
C THR A 37 -15.52 -9.18 3.11
N GLN A 38 -14.88 -8.50 2.16
CA GLN A 38 -14.82 -8.85 0.74
C GLN A 38 -13.39 -8.77 0.22
N CYS A 39 -13.07 -9.59 -0.78
CA CYS A 39 -11.79 -9.50 -1.46
C CYS A 39 -11.68 -8.18 -2.22
N GLY A 40 -10.64 -7.38 -1.94
CA GLY A 40 -10.41 -6.11 -2.63
C GLY A 40 -10.03 -6.23 -4.11
N LYS A 41 -9.82 -7.46 -4.63
CA LYS A 41 -9.55 -7.70 -6.05
C LYS A 41 -10.77 -8.16 -6.84
N CYS A 42 -11.46 -9.19 -6.38
CA CYS A 42 -12.58 -9.80 -7.11
C CYS A 42 -13.95 -9.54 -6.49
N GLY A 43 -14.02 -8.91 -5.31
CA GLY A 43 -15.27 -8.63 -4.59
C GLY A 43 -15.91 -9.85 -3.90
N CYS A 44 -15.34 -11.04 -4.05
CA CYS A 44 -15.91 -12.25 -3.44
C CYS A 44 -15.77 -12.23 -1.91
N THR A 45 -16.77 -12.76 -1.21
CA THR A 45 -16.80 -12.86 0.25
C THR A 45 -16.23 -14.17 0.80
N ASN A 46 -15.79 -15.07 -0.09
CA ASN A 46 -15.25 -16.39 0.26
C ASN A 46 -13.78 -16.27 0.68
N LEU A 47 -13.58 -15.74 1.88
CA LEU A 47 -12.28 -15.51 2.49
C LEU A 47 -11.94 -16.64 3.47
N THR A 48 -10.64 -16.94 3.60
CA THR A 48 -10.12 -17.91 4.59
C THR A 48 -8.86 -17.37 5.23
N PHE A 49 -8.68 -17.62 6.53
CA PHE A 49 -7.41 -17.34 7.18
C PHE A 49 -6.32 -18.29 6.68
N THR A 50 -5.11 -17.77 6.52
CA THR A 50 -3.93 -18.54 6.14
C THR A 50 -2.77 -18.22 7.07
N VAL A 51 -2.00 -19.26 7.41
CA VAL A 51 -0.79 -19.15 8.23
C VAL A 51 0.32 -19.88 7.49
N ARG A 52 1.44 -19.20 7.26
CA ARG A 52 2.65 -19.77 6.65
C ARG A 52 3.78 -19.69 7.66
N ARG A 53 4.46 -20.80 7.90
CA ARG A 53 5.55 -20.92 8.89
C ARG A 53 6.86 -21.35 8.20
N PRO A 54 7.50 -20.49 7.39
CA PRO A 54 8.90 -20.70 7.06
C PRO A 54 9.76 -20.69 8.33
N GLU A 55 10.93 -21.35 8.31
CA GLU A 55 11.71 -21.70 9.51
C GLU A 55 11.85 -20.58 10.56
N THR A 56 12.11 -19.35 10.14
CA THR A 56 12.40 -18.23 11.06
C THR A 56 11.21 -17.31 11.36
N TYR A 57 10.19 -17.30 10.50
CA TYR A 57 9.13 -16.28 10.56
C TYR A 57 7.75 -16.89 10.38
N VAL A 58 6.75 -16.33 11.05
CA VAL A 58 5.35 -16.72 10.86
C VAL A 58 4.60 -15.60 10.16
N TYR A 59 4.00 -15.93 9.02
CA TYR A 59 3.19 -15.00 8.24
C TYR A 59 1.73 -15.35 8.41
N TYR A 60 0.94 -14.36 8.80
CA TYR A 60 -0.50 -14.47 8.94
C TYR A 60 -1.17 -13.66 7.84
N GLY A 61 -2.33 -14.12 7.36
CA GLY A 61 -3.09 -13.38 6.36
C GLY A 61 -4.48 -13.91 6.13
N LEU A 62 -5.19 -13.22 5.24
CA LEU A 62 -6.44 -13.63 4.62
C LEU A 62 -6.18 -14.05 3.18
N LYS A 63 -6.82 -15.10 2.71
CA LYS A 63 -6.75 -15.58 1.33
C LYS A 63 -8.15 -15.66 0.76
N CYS A 64 -8.33 -15.12 -0.44
CA CYS A 64 -9.54 -15.33 -1.22
C CYS A 64 -9.49 -16.72 -1.88
N LYS A 65 -10.57 -17.50 -1.76
CA LYS A 65 -10.64 -18.83 -2.40
C LYS A 65 -10.86 -18.76 -3.92
N ASP A 66 -11.43 -17.67 -4.41
CA ASP A 66 -11.80 -17.53 -5.82
C ASP A 66 -10.64 -17.00 -6.68
N CYS A 67 -10.10 -15.83 -6.36
CA CYS A 67 -8.99 -15.23 -7.11
C CYS A 67 -7.59 -15.57 -6.57
N LEU A 68 -7.51 -16.30 -5.45
CA LEU A 68 -6.26 -16.67 -4.77
C LEU A 68 -5.39 -15.49 -4.31
N ALA A 69 -5.92 -14.26 -4.33
CA ALA A 69 -5.25 -13.11 -3.74
C ALA A 69 -5.16 -13.27 -2.22
N GLU A 70 -4.02 -12.87 -1.65
CA GLU A 70 -3.79 -12.88 -0.22
C GLU A 70 -3.60 -11.44 0.27
N PHE A 71 -4.18 -11.17 1.42
CA PHE A 71 -4.02 -9.96 2.22
C PHE A 71 -3.16 -10.32 3.43
N GLN A 72 -1.98 -9.70 3.55
CA GLN A 72 -1.04 -10.02 4.63
C GLN A 72 -1.32 -9.19 5.89
N PHE A 73 -1.11 -9.82 7.03
CA PHE A 73 -1.08 -9.15 8.33
C PHE A 73 0.37 -8.86 8.73
N GLY A 74 0.59 -7.67 9.27
CA GLY A 74 1.82 -7.36 9.99
C GLY A 74 1.76 -7.92 11.41
N GLN A 75 2.93 -8.17 11.99
CA GLN A 75 3.07 -8.50 13.40
C GLN A 75 3.82 -7.36 14.08
N TYR A 76 3.36 -6.94 15.26
CA TYR A 76 4.12 -5.98 16.06
C TYR A 76 5.45 -6.60 16.52
N LYS A 77 6.49 -5.76 16.69
CA LYS A 77 7.85 -6.22 17.06
C LYS A 77 7.91 -6.91 18.42
N ASP A 78 6.99 -6.56 19.31
CA ASP A 78 6.81 -7.12 20.64
C ASP A 78 5.96 -8.41 20.65
N GLN A 79 5.50 -8.86 19.47
CA GLN A 79 4.59 -9.99 19.30
C GLN A 79 3.26 -9.85 20.07
N SER A 80 2.88 -8.64 20.46
CA SER A 80 1.64 -8.40 21.22
C SER A 80 0.38 -8.65 20.40
N GLY A 81 0.46 -8.55 19.07
CA GLY A 81 -0.68 -8.76 18.20
C GLY A 81 -0.36 -8.70 16.71
N LEU A 82 -1.43 -8.79 15.93
CA LEU A 82 -1.43 -8.63 14.49
C LEU A 82 -2.10 -7.32 14.12
N PHE A 83 -1.69 -6.73 12.99
CA PHE A 83 -2.37 -5.58 12.41
C PHE A 83 -2.57 -5.76 10.90
N PRO A 84 -3.71 -5.30 10.35
CA PRO A 84 -3.96 -5.36 8.92
C PRO A 84 -3.02 -4.42 8.15
N LYS A 85 -2.32 -4.93 7.15
CA LYS A 85 -1.38 -4.15 6.33
C LYS A 85 -2.05 -3.60 5.08
N PHE A 86 -2.91 -2.59 5.25
CA PHE A 86 -3.67 -2.00 4.15
C PHE A 86 -2.80 -1.38 3.04
N SER A 87 -1.56 -0.98 3.35
CA SER A 87 -0.64 -0.37 2.38
C SER A 87 -0.22 -1.30 1.24
N GLU A 88 -0.15 -2.62 1.49
CA GLU A 88 0.19 -3.58 0.44
C GLU A 88 -1.03 -4.02 -0.38
N GLY A 89 -2.23 -3.85 0.18
CA GLY A 89 -3.46 -4.30 -0.43
C GLY A 89 -3.52 -5.81 -0.62
N TRP A 90 -4.40 -6.24 -1.52
CA TRP A 90 -4.57 -7.64 -1.89
C TRP A 90 -3.60 -7.99 -3.03
N LYS A 91 -2.76 -9.01 -2.84
CA LYS A 91 -1.79 -9.44 -3.88
C LYS A 91 -1.84 -10.94 -4.11
N THR A 92 -1.75 -11.34 -5.36
CA THR A 92 -1.56 -12.75 -5.72
C THR A 92 -0.15 -13.21 -5.38
N TYR A 93 0.11 -14.52 -5.45
CA TYR A 93 1.46 -15.06 -5.28
C TYR A 93 2.42 -14.53 -6.37
N GLN A 94 1.94 -14.44 -7.61
CA GLN A 94 2.74 -13.99 -8.76
C GLN A 94 3.19 -12.54 -8.60
N GLU A 95 2.29 -11.64 -8.21
CA GLU A 95 2.61 -10.22 -8.01
C GLU A 95 3.61 -10.00 -6.87
N ARG A 96 3.51 -10.78 -5.79
CA ARG A 96 4.50 -10.70 -4.72
C ARG A 96 5.87 -11.18 -5.16
N MET A 97 5.91 -12.20 -6.01
CA MET A 97 7.18 -12.70 -6.55
C MET A 97 7.81 -11.69 -7.51
N SER A 98 7.01 -10.98 -8.32
CA SER A 98 7.51 -9.93 -9.20
C SER A 98 8.00 -8.71 -8.43
N ASP A 99 7.30 -8.29 -7.36
CA ASP A 99 7.73 -7.16 -6.54
C ASP A 99 9.04 -7.46 -5.79
N ALA A 100 9.21 -8.71 -5.31
CA ALA A 100 10.45 -9.14 -4.69
C ALA A 100 11.61 -9.16 -5.68
N ALA A 101 11.37 -9.58 -6.92
CA ALA A 101 12.38 -9.64 -7.97
C ALA A 101 12.77 -8.26 -8.56
N GLY A 102 11.88 -7.26 -8.49
CA GLY A 102 12.08 -5.95 -9.11
C GLY A 102 12.75 -4.88 -8.24
N SER A 103 13.20 -5.21 -7.02
CA SER A 103 13.68 -4.20 -6.05
C SER A 103 15.19 -3.88 -6.10
N ASP A 104 15.93 -4.39 -7.09
CA ASP A 104 17.40 -4.28 -7.20
C ASP A 104 17.89 -3.29 -8.29
N ASP A 105 17.15 -2.27 -8.71
CA ASP A 105 17.59 -1.43 -9.85
C ASP A 105 17.27 0.07 -9.72
N SER A 106 17.91 0.80 -8.79
CA SER A 106 18.06 2.27 -8.96
C SER A 106 19.02 3.02 -8.04
N GLN A 107 19.56 2.46 -6.94
CA GLN A 107 20.44 3.26 -6.05
C GLN A 107 21.91 3.38 -6.47
N GLN A 108 22.32 2.84 -7.63
CA GLN A 108 23.73 2.85 -8.05
C GLN A 108 23.99 3.52 -9.41
N ARG A 109 23.35 4.66 -9.70
CA ARG A 109 23.79 5.57 -10.79
C ARG A 109 23.71 7.04 -10.37
N GLY A 110 24.49 7.41 -9.36
CA GLY A 110 24.60 8.80 -8.88
C GLY A 110 26.02 9.33 -8.66
N GLY A 111 27.06 8.61 -9.10
CA GLY A 111 28.46 9.02 -8.95
C GLY A 111 29.12 9.29 -10.30
N GLY A 112 28.97 10.49 -10.86
CA GLY A 112 29.57 10.80 -12.16
C GLY A 112 29.42 12.24 -12.64
N GLN A 113 29.76 13.24 -11.83
CA GLN A 113 30.06 14.59 -12.33
C GLN A 113 31.19 15.21 -11.51
N GLY A 114 32.43 15.02 -11.97
CA GLY A 114 33.61 15.67 -11.41
C GLY A 114 34.72 15.71 -12.43
N GLY A 115 34.86 16.84 -13.14
CA GLY A 115 35.95 17.06 -14.09
C GLY A 115 35.71 18.24 -15.04
N GLN A 116 35.60 19.45 -14.51
CA GLN A 116 35.58 20.69 -15.30
C GLN A 116 37.00 20.99 -15.83
N SER A 117 37.17 20.85 -17.15
CA SER A 117 38.35 21.33 -17.87
C SER A 117 38.31 22.85 -17.98
N ARG A 118 39.35 23.52 -17.46
CA ARG A 118 39.61 24.96 -17.65
C ARG A 118 40.60 25.17 -18.80
N GLY A 119 40.23 26.05 -19.74
CA GLY A 119 41.08 27.19 -20.15
C GLY A 119 41.82 27.15 -21.50
N GLY A 120 41.50 28.12 -22.37
CA GLY A 120 42.35 28.64 -23.47
C GLY A 120 41.55 29.03 -24.73
N GLN A 121 41.02 30.27 -24.86
CA GLN A 121 41.57 31.40 -25.67
C GLN A 121 41.85 31.04 -27.15
N SER A 122 41.44 31.74 -28.22
CA SER A 122 40.92 33.10 -28.44
C SER A 122 40.64 33.32 -29.96
N ARG A 123 39.82 34.34 -30.27
CA ARG A 123 39.71 35.12 -31.54
C ARG A 123 38.85 34.61 -32.72
N GLY A 124 37.71 35.30 -32.89
CA GLY A 124 37.57 36.33 -33.94
C GLY A 124 36.89 35.92 -35.26
N GLY A 125 35.68 36.42 -35.50
CA GLY A 125 35.05 36.42 -36.83
C GLY A 125 33.60 36.94 -36.82
N GLN A 126 33.43 38.23 -37.15
CA GLN A 126 32.17 38.89 -37.57
C GLN A 126 31.59 38.13 -38.79
N TYR A 127 30.27 37.95 -39.00
CA TYR A 127 29.24 38.93 -39.44
C TYR A 127 27.79 38.37 -39.27
N PRO A 128 26.75 39.22 -39.25
CA PRO A 128 25.30 38.85 -39.27
C PRO A 128 24.69 39.07 -40.70
N PRO A 129 23.35 39.13 -40.98
CA PRO A 129 22.13 38.86 -40.18
C PRO A 129 21.00 38.02 -40.89
N ALA A 130 19.93 37.76 -40.12
CA ALA A 130 18.49 37.71 -40.48
C ALA A 130 17.90 36.57 -41.36
N ARG A 131 16.85 35.88 -40.87
CA ARG A 131 15.41 36.19 -41.12
C ARG A 131 14.50 34.95 -40.95
N GLY A 132 13.36 35.15 -40.26
CA GLY A 132 12.15 34.30 -40.31
C GLY A 132 12.01 33.33 -39.14
N GLY A 133 10.89 33.21 -38.41
CA GLY A 133 9.52 33.68 -38.61
C GLY A 133 8.53 32.53 -38.36
N GLY A 134 7.54 32.74 -37.47
CA GLY A 134 6.38 31.85 -37.25
C GLY A 134 6.60 30.81 -36.15
N GLY A 135 5.92 30.86 -35.00
CA GLY A 135 4.49 30.56 -34.81
C GLY A 135 4.39 29.13 -34.24
N GLY A 136 3.63 28.75 -33.23
CA GLY A 136 2.51 29.30 -32.47
C GLY A 136 1.84 28.07 -31.80
N GLY A 137 1.18 28.27 -30.66
CA GLY A 137 0.35 27.26 -29.97
C GLY A 137 1.14 26.41 -28.96
N GLY A 138 0.79 26.33 -27.68
CA GLY A 138 -0.50 26.55 -27.03
C GLY A 138 -0.98 25.22 -26.45
N ARG A 139 -1.32 25.26 -25.15
CA ARG A 139 -2.19 24.37 -24.35
C ARG A 139 -1.49 23.69 -23.17
N SER A 140 -1.61 24.33 -22.03
CA SER A 140 -1.68 23.71 -20.72
C SER A 140 -2.98 22.89 -20.61
N PRO A 141 -2.97 21.71 -19.97
CA PRO A 141 -4.16 21.18 -19.31
C PRO A 141 -4.13 21.45 -17.81
N ALA A 142 -5.30 21.84 -17.32
CA ALA A 142 -5.59 22.30 -15.99
C ALA A 142 -5.56 21.19 -14.94
N ARG A 143 -5.16 21.57 -13.73
CA ARG A 143 -5.45 20.88 -12.47
C ARG A 143 -6.97 20.74 -12.30
N GLN A 144 -7.47 19.53 -12.08
CA GLN A 144 -8.74 19.32 -11.39
C GLN A 144 -8.44 18.80 -9.99
N SER A 145 -8.53 19.71 -9.03
CA SER A 145 -8.69 19.43 -7.61
C SER A 145 -10.17 19.21 -7.35
N GLY A 146 -10.59 17.95 -7.23
CA GLY A 146 -11.90 17.58 -6.71
C GLY A 146 -11.79 17.26 -5.23
N SER A 147 -12.28 18.17 -4.38
CA SER A 147 -12.53 17.91 -2.96
C SER A 147 -13.95 17.36 -2.82
N PRO A 148 -14.17 16.20 -2.19
CA PRO A 148 -15.49 15.85 -1.67
C PRO A 148 -15.71 16.57 -0.33
N GLN A 149 -16.64 17.51 -0.34
CA GLN A 149 -17.39 17.92 0.86
C GLN A 149 -18.32 16.75 1.22
N GLY A 150 -18.23 16.28 2.46
CA GLY A 150 -19.15 15.29 3.02
C GLY A 150 -19.43 15.73 4.45
N ASP A 151 -20.67 16.14 4.62
CA ASP A 151 -21.23 16.88 5.74
C ASP A 151 -21.18 16.16 7.08
N ASP A 152 -21.01 16.98 8.12
CA ASP A 152 -21.23 16.70 9.53
C ASP A 152 -22.66 16.18 9.78
N ASP A 153 -22.81 14.87 10.01
CA ASP A 153 -24.02 14.30 10.61
C ASP A 153 -23.88 14.24 12.14
N ASP A 154 -24.52 15.23 12.73
CA ASP A 154 -25.01 15.39 14.10
C ASP A 154 -25.56 14.06 14.69
N ILE A 155 -24.85 13.46 15.65
CA ILE A 155 -25.40 12.39 16.50
C ILE A 155 -25.60 12.94 17.91
N PRO A 156 -26.84 13.23 18.33
CA PRO A 156 -27.14 13.56 19.71
C PRO A 156 -27.06 12.33 20.62
N PHE A 157 -26.52 12.61 21.81
CA PHE A 157 -26.38 11.82 23.05
C PHE A 157 -27.28 10.59 23.27
#